data_AF-A0A3M9ZG63-F1
#
_entry.id   AF-A0A3M9ZG63-F1
#
_cell.length_a   1.000
_cell.length_b   1.000
_cell.length_c   1.000
_cell.angle_alpha   90.00
_cell.angle_beta   90.00
_cell.angle_gamma   90.00
#
_symmetry.space_group_name_H-M   'P 1'
#
loop_
_entity.id
_entity.type
_entity.pdbx_description
1 polymer ?
#
loop_
_entity_poly.entity_id
_entity_poly.type
_entity_poly.pdbx_seq_one_letter_code
_entity_poly.pdbx_strand_id
1 'polypeptide(L)'
;MKAVINQRLFTETSIDSGALSMLGMVVHRFDQPGEYQGTVLRDGQVVAKLVLTVDECSTATQVNIDLAALNAREMSEFSVNVAGYAVFHVSRGVGGYSVVLRRSEDCDTDEFDSRELNAEDSFAATLLRPGIYRVTETYSGYRGEIVVAYPDPAALRCPLDPISIGFDCNGFVPDWVEVQPTQGIVYRIEERARIQIDLVEPIDR
;
A
#
# COMPACT_ATOMS: atom_id res chain seq x y z
N MET A 1 -23.83 19.97 -15.41
CA MET A 1 -23.42 18.70 -14.77
C MET A 1 -22.58 19.08 -13.55
N LYS A 2 -22.99 18.72 -12.32
CA LYS A 2 -22.22 19.03 -11.12
C LYS A 2 -21.31 17.84 -10.85
N ALA A 3 -20.00 18.01 -11.02
CA ALA A 3 -19.04 16.95 -10.71
C ALA A 3 -19.14 16.62 -9.22
N VAL A 4 -19.40 15.35 -8.89
CA VAL A 4 -19.34 14.85 -7.52
C VAL A 4 -17.89 14.45 -7.29
N ILE A 5 -17.17 15.29 -6.55
CA ILE A 5 -15.75 15.08 -6.24
C ILE A 5 -15.66 14.44 -4.86
N ASN A 6 -14.88 13.36 -4.74
CA ASN A 6 -14.54 12.79 -3.44
C ASN A 6 -13.55 13.71 -2.73
N GLN A 7 -14.05 14.64 -1.91
CA GLN A 7 -13.22 15.62 -1.21
C GLN A 7 -12.18 14.97 -0.29
N ARG A 8 -12.47 13.77 0.24
CA ARG A 8 -11.58 13.08 1.18
C ARG A 8 -10.22 12.77 0.57
N LEU A 9 -10.20 12.39 -0.72
CA LEU A 9 -8.97 12.14 -1.46
C LEU A 9 -8.02 13.34 -1.40
N PHE A 10 -8.56 14.57 -1.45
CA PHE A 10 -7.77 15.81 -1.50
C PHE A 10 -7.46 16.39 -0.12
N THR A 11 -8.11 15.88 0.93
CA THR A 11 -7.91 16.32 2.32
C THR A 11 -7.13 15.31 3.15
N GLU A 12 -6.78 14.18 2.57
CA GLU A 12 -5.99 13.15 3.24
C GLU A 12 -4.54 13.63 3.39
N THR A 13 -4.09 13.69 4.64
CA THR A 13 -2.77 14.22 5.03
C THR A 13 -1.94 13.21 5.79
N SER A 14 -2.45 12.00 5.99
CA SER A 14 -1.79 10.91 6.67
C SER A 14 -2.03 9.62 5.89
N ILE A 15 -0.98 8.84 5.67
CA ILE A 15 -1.03 7.53 5.02
C ILE A 15 -0.31 6.53 5.93
N ASP A 16 -0.91 5.37 6.13
CA ASP A 16 -0.36 4.28 6.96
C ASP A 16 -0.39 2.98 6.17
N SER A 17 0.77 2.33 6.01
CA SER A 17 0.88 1.07 5.28
C SER A 17 0.06 -0.05 5.92
N GLY A 18 -0.19 0.01 7.23
CA GLY A 18 -1.02 -0.96 7.95
C GLY A 18 -2.50 -0.61 8.02
N ALA A 19 -2.93 0.51 7.46
CA ALA A 19 -4.32 0.93 7.44
C ALA A 19 -4.64 1.57 6.08
N LEU A 20 -4.61 0.76 5.02
CA LEU A 20 -4.65 1.19 3.63
C LEU A 20 -5.86 2.09 3.32
N SER A 21 -5.57 3.14 2.56
CA SER A 21 -6.51 4.10 1.99
C SER A 21 -6.41 4.10 0.47
N MET A 22 -7.13 5.02 -0.19
CA MET A 22 -7.05 5.16 -1.65
C MET A 22 -5.68 5.63 -2.15
N LEU A 23 -4.84 6.15 -1.27
CA LEU A 23 -3.53 6.70 -1.60
C LEU A 23 -2.38 5.73 -1.31
N GLY A 24 -2.67 4.52 -0.82
CA GLY A 24 -1.68 3.50 -0.50
C GLY A 24 -2.05 2.13 -1.06
N MET A 25 -1.04 1.32 -1.39
CA MET A 25 -1.21 -0.09 -1.74
C MET A 25 -0.02 -0.91 -1.24
N VAL A 26 -0.27 -2.17 -0.95
CA VAL A 26 0.78 -3.16 -0.62
C VAL A 26 0.88 -4.16 -1.75
N VAL A 27 2.10 -4.42 -2.18
CA VAL A 27 2.45 -5.46 -3.15
C VAL A 27 3.21 -6.53 -2.41
N HIS A 28 2.78 -7.78 -2.55
CA HIS A 28 3.41 -8.93 -1.92
C HIS A 28 3.70 -10.01 -2.96
N ARG A 29 4.84 -10.69 -2.81
CA ARG A 29 5.20 -11.89 -3.58
C ARG A 29 5.21 -13.10 -2.66
N PHE A 30 4.45 -14.13 -3.04
CA PHE A 30 4.46 -15.42 -2.35
C PHE A 30 5.63 -16.27 -2.84
N ASP A 31 6.37 -16.89 -1.94
CA ASP A 31 7.50 -17.75 -2.26
C ASP A 31 7.08 -19.23 -2.48
N GLN A 32 5.89 -19.61 -2.01
CA GLN A 32 5.40 -20.98 -2.08
C GLN A 32 4.03 -21.09 -2.78
N PRO A 33 3.85 -22.10 -3.66
CA PRO A 33 2.54 -22.40 -4.21
C PRO A 33 1.58 -22.90 -3.13
N GLY A 34 0.28 -22.75 -3.36
CA GLY A 34 -0.76 -23.22 -2.45
C GLY A 34 -1.98 -22.32 -2.40
N GLU A 35 -2.93 -22.70 -1.55
CA GLU A 35 -4.14 -21.94 -1.30
C GLU A 35 -4.00 -21.14 0.01
N TYR A 36 -4.34 -19.85 -0.07
CA TYR A 36 -4.28 -18.90 1.04
C TYR A 36 -5.67 -18.36 1.34
N GLN A 37 -6.12 -18.48 2.58
CA GLN A 37 -7.34 -17.88 3.09
C GLN A 37 -7.06 -16.49 3.61
N GLY A 38 -7.73 -15.50 3.02
CA GLY A 38 -7.62 -14.10 3.38
C GLY A 38 -8.76 -13.62 4.26
N THR A 39 -8.41 -12.90 5.31
CA THR A 39 -9.35 -12.13 6.12
C THR A 39 -9.07 -10.65 5.91
N VAL A 40 -10.07 -9.93 5.39
CA VAL A 40 -9.99 -8.47 5.20
C VAL A 40 -10.58 -7.79 6.42
N LEU A 41 -9.78 -6.90 7.00
CA LEU A 41 -10.11 -6.11 8.17
C LEU A 41 -10.33 -4.67 7.76
N ARG A 42 -11.23 -3.98 8.45
CA ARG A 42 -11.33 -2.53 8.45
C ARG A 42 -11.45 -2.04 9.86
N ASP A 43 -10.55 -1.17 10.28
CA ASP A 43 -10.49 -0.66 11.66
C ASP A 43 -10.47 -1.81 12.69
N GLY A 44 -9.80 -2.92 12.34
CA GLY A 44 -9.71 -4.14 13.16
C GLY A 44 -10.93 -5.07 13.10
N GLN A 45 -11.99 -4.73 12.38
CA GLN A 45 -13.19 -5.57 12.24
C GLN A 45 -13.17 -6.35 10.92
N VAL A 46 -13.55 -7.62 10.96
CA VAL A 46 -13.65 -8.45 9.75
C VAL A 46 -14.78 -7.94 8.86
N VAL A 47 -14.45 -7.59 7.61
CA VAL A 47 -15.39 -7.06 6.62
C VAL A 47 -15.53 -7.94 5.38
N ALA A 48 -14.57 -8.81 5.08
CA ALA A 48 -14.66 -9.78 3.99
C ALA A 48 -13.69 -10.96 4.19
N LYS A 49 -13.90 -12.02 3.40
CA LYS A 49 -12.98 -13.13 3.25
C LYS A 49 -12.69 -13.38 1.77
N LEU A 50 -11.51 -13.89 1.47
CA LEU A 50 -11.10 -14.26 0.12
C LEU A 50 -10.28 -15.54 0.14
N VAL A 51 -10.12 -16.15 -1.03
CA VAL A 51 -9.17 -17.23 -1.28
C VAL A 51 -8.23 -16.78 -2.38
N LEU A 52 -6.93 -16.96 -2.17
CA LEU A 52 -5.90 -16.70 -3.16
C LEU A 52 -5.15 -17.99 -3.46
N THR A 53 -5.16 -18.42 -4.71
CA THR A 53 -4.41 -19.57 -5.19
C THR A 53 -3.12 -19.10 -5.85
N VAL A 54 -1.99 -19.51 -5.30
CA VAL A 54 -0.67 -19.32 -5.90
C VAL A 54 -0.30 -20.60 -6.63
N ASP A 55 -0.24 -20.53 -7.97
CA ASP A 55 -0.06 -21.70 -8.84
C ASP A 55 1.06 -21.46 -9.86
N GLU A 56 2.04 -22.35 -9.92
CA GLU A 56 3.15 -22.32 -10.89
C GLU A 56 2.66 -22.33 -12.35
N CYS A 57 1.51 -22.95 -12.61
CA CYS A 57 0.92 -23.05 -13.95
C CYS A 57 0.06 -21.83 -14.32
N SER A 58 -0.25 -20.94 -13.37
CA SER A 58 -1.06 -19.75 -13.64
C SER A 58 -0.33 -18.81 -14.60
N THR A 59 -1.04 -18.28 -15.60
CA THR A 59 -0.48 -17.27 -16.52
C THR A 59 -0.56 -15.85 -15.96
N ALA A 60 -1.30 -15.65 -14.87
CA ALA A 60 -1.47 -14.34 -14.25
C ALA A 60 -0.22 -13.96 -13.45
N THR A 61 0.58 -13.03 -13.97
CA THR A 61 1.77 -12.50 -13.28
C THR A 61 1.44 -11.45 -12.23
N GLN A 62 0.20 -10.98 -12.18
CA GLN A 62 -0.28 -10.02 -11.20
C GLN A 62 -1.77 -10.23 -10.95
N VAL A 63 -2.19 -10.08 -9.69
CA VAL A 63 -3.60 -9.98 -9.31
C VAL A 63 -3.84 -8.72 -8.49
N ASN A 64 -4.89 -7.96 -8.84
CA ASN A 64 -5.26 -6.73 -8.14
C ASN A 64 -6.50 -7.02 -7.27
N ILE A 65 -6.33 -6.89 -5.95
CA ILE A 65 -7.36 -7.18 -4.95
C ILE A 65 -7.80 -5.85 -4.34
N ASP A 66 -8.99 -5.39 -4.70
CA ASP A 66 -9.60 -4.19 -4.11
C ASP A 66 -10.33 -4.55 -2.81
N LEU A 67 -9.70 -4.23 -1.68
CA LEU A 67 -10.21 -4.55 -0.35
C LEU A 67 -11.58 -3.91 -0.08
N ALA A 68 -11.90 -2.78 -0.73
CA ALA A 68 -13.18 -2.10 -0.59
C ALA A 68 -14.26 -2.56 -1.57
N ALA A 69 -13.91 -3.39 -2.56
CA ALA A 69 -14.90 -4.05 -3.44
C ALA A 69 -15.41 -5.37 -2.86
N LEU A 70 -14.64 -6.00 -1.97
CA LEU A 70 -14.99 -7.27 -1.36
C LEU A 70 -16.20 -7.17 -0.43
N ASN A 71 -16.96 -8.26 -0.34
CA ASN A 71 -18.21 -8.33 0.40
C ASN A 71 -18.17 -9.50 1.40
N ALA A 72 -18.61 -9.27 2.64
CA ALA A 72 -18.70 -10.30 3.68
C ALA A 72 -19.55 -11.54 3.29
N ARG A 73 -20.48 -11.39 2.35
CA ARG A 73 -21.41 -12.47 1.97
C ARG A 73 -20.88 -13.42 0.92
N GLU A 74 -19.82 -13.05 0.22
CA GLU A 74 -19.29 -13.80 -0.92
C GLU A 74 -17.80 -14.04 -0.71
N MET A 75 -17.39 -15.30 -0.86
CA MET A 75 -15.99 -15.65 -0.88
C MET A 75 -15.44 -15.33 -2.27
N SER A 76 -14.53 -14.36 -2.36
CA SER A 76 -13.90 -14.00 -3.62
C SER A 76 -12.67 -14.87 -3.84
N GLU A 77 -12.53 -15.42 -5.04
CA GLU A 77 -11.42 -16.29 -5.43
C GLU A 77 -10.49 -15.55 -6.39
N PHE A 78 -9.19 -15.65 -6.13
CA PHE A 78 -8.12 -15.02 -6.89
C PHE A 78 -7.05 -16.04 -7.22
N SER A 79 -6.34 -15.86 -8.33
CA SER A 79 -5.23 -16.73 -8.70
C SER A 79 -4.05 -15.92 -9.24
N VAL A 80 -2.84 -16.29 -8.88
CA VAL A 80 -1.60 -15.65 -9.36
C VAL A 80 -0.51 -16.70 -9.54
N ASN A 81 0.43 -16.44 -10.44
CA ASN A 81 1.64 -17.23 -10.58
C ASN A 81 2.54 -17.09 -9.35
N VAL A 82 3.29 -18.13 -8.99
CA VAL A 82 4.28 -18.07 -7.89
C VAL A 82 5.36 -17.00 -8.12
N ALA A 83 5.73 -16.73 -9.37
CA ALA A 83 6.65 -15.64 -9.72
C ALA A 83 5.95 -14.28 -9.90
N GLY A 84 4.63 -14.22 -9.67
CA GLY A 84 3.81 -13.03 -9.80
C GLY A 84 3.61 -12.28 -8.48
N TYR A 85 2.77 -11.25 -8.53
CA TYR A 85 2.53 -10.34 -7.40
C TYR A 85 1.04 -10.19 -7.08
N ALA A 86 0.69 -10.21 -5.80
CA ALA A 86 -0.60 -9.76 -5.33
C ALA A 86 -0.53 -8.27 -4.94
N VAL A 87 -1.46 -7.48 -5.47
CA VAL A 87 -1.56 -6.04 -5.20
C VAL A 87 -2.83 -5.78 -4.40
N PHE A 88 -2.67 -5.40 -3.14
CA PHE A 88 -3.76 -5.04 -2.24
C PHE A 88 -3.93 -3.53 -2.22
N HIS A 89 -5.13 -3.06 -2.59
CA HIS A 89 -5.43 -1.63 -2.68
C HIS A 89 -6.87 -1.34 -2.27
N VAL A 90 -7.20 -0.06 -2.13
CA VAL A 90 -8.54 0.42 -1.77
C VAL A 90 -9.02 1.39 -2.84
N SER A 91 -10.05 1.02 -3.61
CA SER A 91 -10.53 1.93 -4.68
C SER A 91 -11.46 3.04 -4.18
N ARG A 92 -12.02 2.90 -2.98
CA ARG A 92 -13.09 3.76 -2.46
C ARG A 92 -13.16 3.76 -0.93
N GLY A 93 -13.76 4.81 -0.38
CA GLY A 93 -14.06 4.92 1.05
C GLY A 93 -13.05 5.78 1.80
N VAL A 94 -12.96 5.57 3.12
CA VAL A 94 -12.09 6.34 4.03
C VAL A 94 -10.75 5.68 4.33
N GLY A 95 -10.48 4.52 3.73
CA GLY A 95 -9.36 3.68 4.12
C GLY A 95 -9.60 2.92 5.43
N GLY A 96 -8.51 2.59 6.12
CA GLY A 96 -8.50 1.77 7.33
C GLY A 96 -8.47 0.26 7.06
N TYR A 97 -8.17 -0.15 5.82
CA TYR A 97 -8.21 -1.55 5.41
C TYR A 97 -6.87 -2.26 5.67
N SER A 98 -6.93 -3.51 6.08
CA SER A 98 -5.78 -4.40 6.09
C SER A 98 -6.22 -5.82 5.70
N VAL A 99 -5.27 -6.67 5.34
CA VAL A 99 -5.53 -8.06 4.99
C VAL A 99 -4.51 -8.97 5.66
N VAL A 100 -5.01 -10.10 6.15
CA VAL A 100 -4.19 -11.17 6.70
C VAL A 100 -4.46 -12.44 5.88
N LEU A 101 -3.42 -13.11 5.42
CA LEU A 101 -3.48 -14.36 4.68
C LEU A 101 -2.83 -15.48 5.48
N ARG A 102 -3.47 -16.65 5.46
CA ARG A 102 -3.01 -17.89 6.08
C ARG A 102 -3.06 -19.00 5.06
N ARG A 103 -2.12 -19.95 5.11
CA ARG A 103 -2.23 -21.14 4.26
C ARG A 103 -3.42 -21.98 4.72
N SER A 104 -4.19 -22.53 3.77
CA SER A 104 -5.33 -23.40 4.09
C SER A 104 -4.92 -24.65 4.89
N GLU A 105 -3.67 -25.10 4.75
CA GLU A 105 -3.13 -26.29 5.44
C GLU A 105 -2.59 -25.99 6.84
N ASP A 106 -2.21 -24.73 7.12
CA ASP A 106 -1.65 -24.28 8.41
C ASP A 106 -2.43 -23.05 8.90
N CYS A 107 -3.47 -23.31 9.68
CA CYS A 107 -4.38 -22.26 10.18
C CYS A 107 -3.81 -21.46 11.35
N ASP A 108 -2.67 -21.87 11.93
CA ASP A 108 -2.15 -21.30 13.18
C ASP A 108 -1.13 -20.18 12.93
N THR A 109 -0.56 -20.08 11.72
CA THR A 109 0.45 -19.06 11.37
C THR A 109 -0.07 -18.12 10.29
N ASP A 110 0.03 -16.81 10.54
CA ASP A 110 -0.20 -15.77 9.53
C ASP A 110 0.99 -15.79 8.55
N GLU A 111 0.75 -16.13 7.28
CA GLU A 111 1.79 -16.09 6.24
C GLU A 111 2.10 -14.65 5.82
N PHE A 112 1.05 -13.85 5.73
CA PHE A 112 1.15 -12.45 5.33
C PHE A 112 0.16 -11.60 6.12
N ASP A 113 0.63 -10.46 6.62
CA ASP A 113 -0.19 -9.44 7.26
C ASP A 113 0.20 -8.07 6.69
N SER A 114 -0.71 -7.42 5.97
CA SER A 114 -0.43 -6.12 5.35
C SER A 114 -0.14 -5.01 6.38
N ARG A 115 -0.35 -5.24 7.67
CA ARG A 115 -0.01 -4.33 8.77
C ARG A 115 1.48 -4.32 9.09
N GLU A 116 2.20 -5.36 8.67
CA GLU A 116 3.62 -5.55 8.94
C GLU A 116 4.32 -5.95 7.64
N LEU A 117 5.03 -5.00 7.04
CA LEU A 117 5.75 -5.23 5.81
C LEU A 117 7.06 -5.98 6.10
N ASN A 118 7.44 -6.90 5.22
CA ASN A 118 8.67 -7.69 5.28
C ASN A 118 9.43 -7.62 3.94
N ALA A 119 10.53 -8.36 3.81
CA ALA A 119 11.44 -8.30 2.67
C ALA A 119 10.80 -8.57 1.29
N GLU A 120 9.70 -9.33 1.26
CA GLU A 120 8.95 -9.65 0.03
C GLU A 120 7.84 -8.63 -0.28
N ASP A 121 7.72 -7.58 0.55
CA ASP A 121 6.69 -6.56 0.44
C ASP A 121 7.24 -5.27 -0.15
N SER A 122 6.37 -4.58 -0.87
CA SER A 122 6.58 -3.20 -1.26
C SER A 122 5.33 -2.39 -0.93
N PHE A 123 5.54 -1.19 -0.41
CA PHE A 123 4.46 -0.26 -0.13
C PHE A 123 4.54 0.90 -1.10
N ALA A 124 3.48 1.14 -1.86
CA ALA A 124 3.40 2.28 -2.76
C ALA A 124 2.40 3.31 -2.23
N ALA A 125 2.79 4.57 -2.23
CA ALA A 125 1.99 5.69 -1.77
C ALA A 125 1.98 6.83 -2.78
N THR A 126 0.88 7.60 -2.80
CA THR A 126 0.74 8.81 -3.63
C THR A 126 0.37 9.99 -2.74
N LEU A 127 1.19 11.05 -2.76
CA LEU A 127 0.91 12.28 -2.05
C LEU A 127 0.31 13.32 -3.01
N LEU A 128 -0.74 14.01 -2.54
CA LEU A 128 -1.49 14.96 -3.38
C LEU A 128 -1.34 16.40 -2.94
N ARG A 129 -1.31 16.66 -1.63
CA ARG A 129 -1.26 18.02 -1.11
C ARG A 129 0.21 18.49 -1.05
N PRO A 130 0.55 19.68 -1.59
CA PRO A 130 1.87 20.26 -1.41
C PRO A 130 2.19 20.49 0.07
N GLY A 131 3.43 20.21 0.45
CA GLY A 131 3.81 20.23 1.86
C GLY A 131 5.06 19.44 2.18
N ILE A 132 5.54 19.61 3.40
CA ILE A 132 6.59 18.79 3.99
C ILE A 132 5.91 17.66 4.76
N TYR A 133 6.20 16.44 4.35
CA TYR A 133 5.74 15.21 4.97
C TYR A 133 6.87 14.56 5.73
N ARG A 134 6.55 13.98 6.87
CA ARG A 134 7.45 13.11 7.63
C ARG A 134 7.07 11.67 7.38
N VAL A 135 8.05 10.89 6.97
CA VAL A 135 7.95 9.43 6.93
C VAL A 135 8.51 8.90 8.24
N THR A 136 7.78 8.00 8.88
CA THR A 136 8.21 7.34 10.11
C THR A 136 8.03 5.84 9.94
N GLU A 137 9.07 5.07 10.26
CA GLU A 137 8.91 3.64 10.48
C GLU A 137 8.59 3.42 11.97
N THR A 138 7.46 2.77 12.25
CA THR A 138 6.87 2.75 13.59
C THR A 138 7.57 1.83 14.60
N TYR A 139 8.31 0.80 14.17
CA TYR A 139 9.01 -0.13 15.06
C TYR A 139 10.36 0.40 15.55
N SER A 140 11.18 0.88 14.62
CA SER A 140 12.52 1.42 14.84
C SER A 140 12.52 2.91 15.19
N GLY A 141 11.49 3.64 14.76
CA GLY A 141 11.41 5.10 14.91
C GLY A 141 12.27 5.88 13.92
N TYR A 142 12.85 5.23 12.90
CA TYR A 142 13.55 5.92 11.82
C TYR A 142 12.63 6.92 11.14
N ARG A 143 13.20 8.04 10.70
CA ARG A 143 12.48 9.15 10.09
C ARG A 143 13.12 9.55 8.78
N GLY A 144 12.28 9.84 7.81
CA GLY A 144 12.64 10.50 6.57
C GLY A 144 11.72 11.68 6.31
N GLU A 145 12.02 12.43 5.26
CA GLU A 145 11.27 13.61 4.85
C GLU A 145 10.94 13.53 3.36
N ILE A 146 9.71 13.92 3.03
CA ILE A 146 9.26 14.06 1.64
C ILE A 146 8.76 15.49 1.45
N VAL A 147 9.30 16.18 0.46
CA VAL A 147 8.79 17.48 0.05
C VAL A 147 7.91 17.30 -1.17
N VAL A 148 6.62 17.57 -1.04
CA VAL A 148 5.68 17.59 -2.16
C VAL A 148 5.61 19.02 -2.68
N ALA A 149 6.16 19.23 -3.87
CA ALA A 149 6.18 20.54 -4.52
C ALA A 149 4.77 21.00 -4.92
N TYR A 150 4.59 22.31 -5.12
CA TYR A 150 3.42 22.80 -5.84
C TYR A 150 3.44 22.27 -7.28
N PRO A 151 2.29 21.84 -7.83
CA PRO A 151 2.26 21.27 -9.17
C PRO A 151 2.76 22.29 -10.20
N ASP A 152 3.80 21.92 -10.94
CA ASP A 152 4.26 22.66 -12.10
C ASP A 152 3.43 22.21 -13.34
N PRO A 153 2.63 23.12 -13.95
CA PRO A 153 1.85 22.80 -15.16
C PRO A 153 2.69 22.30 -16.34
N ALA A 154 3.98 22.60 -16.38
CA ALA A 154 4.90 22.09 -17.39
C ALA A 154 5.29 20.63 -17.11
N ALA A 155 5.51 20.27 -15.84
CA ALA A 155 5.88 18.92 -15.40
C ALA A 155 4.72 17.91 -15.54
N LEU A 156 3.47 18.37 -15.42
CA LEU A 156 2.26 17.53 -15.55
C LEU A 156 1.99 16.98 -16.97
N ARG A 157 2.83 17.31 -17.96
CA ARG A 157 2.65 16.88 -19.36
C ARG A 157 3.25 15.51 -19.68
N CYS A 158 4.13 15.01 -18.82
CA CYS A 158 4.73 13.68 -18.95
C CYS A 158 4.51 12.91 -17.64
N PRO A 159 4.15 11.61 -17.72
CA PRO A 159 4.16 10.78 -16.53
C PRO A 159 5.57 10.74 -15.95
N LEU A 160 5.69 11.01 -14.66
CA LEU A 160 6.96 10.96 -13.93
C LEU A 160 7.21 9.53 -13.46
N ASP A 161 8.47 9.11 -13.53
CA ASP A 161 8.87 7.83 -12.96
C ASP A 161 8.65 7.83 -11.44
N PRO A 162 8.23 6.69 -10.86
CA PRO A 162 8.07 6.59 -9.41
C PRO A 162 9.42 6.70 -8.70
N ILE A 163 9.44 7.38 -7.55
CA ILE A 163 10.62 7.44 -6.69
C ILE A 163 10.66 6.18 -5.84
N SER A 164 11.81 5.50 -5.81
CA SER A 164 12.05 4.35 -4.93
C SER A 164 12.80 4.77 -3.67
N ILE A 165 12.30 4.36 -2.50
CA ILE A 165 12.93 4.54 -1.19
C ILE A 165 13.16 3.14 -0.61
N GLY A 166 14.40 2.78 -0.33
CA GLY A 166 14.73 1.57 0.43
C GLY A 166 14.54 1.78 1.93
N PHE A 167 14.19 0.72 2.65
CA PHE A 167 14.23 0.67 4.10
C PHE A 167 14.98 -0.59 4.56
N ASP A 168 16.12 -0.37 5.22
CA ASP A 168 17.01 -1.42 5.75
C ASP A 168 17.33 -1.18 7.24
N CYS A 169 18.29 -1.92 7.79
CA CYS A 169 18.73 -1.78 9.17
C CYS A 169 19.38 -0.43 9.52
N ASN A 170 19.72 0.40 8.52
CA ASN A 170 20.27 1.74 8.67
C ASN A 170 19.21 2.84 8.53
N GLY A 171 17.99 2.49 8.11
CA GLY A 171 16.86 3.40 7.96
C GLY A 171 16.44 3.60 6.50
N PHE A 172 15.90 4.79 6.20
CA PHE A 172 15.43 5.13 4.85
C PHE A 172 16.59 5.53 3.93
N VAL A 173 16.61 5.00 2.71
CA VAL A 173 17.60 5.33 1.69
C VAL A 173 16.92 5.59 0.34
N PRO A 174 16.84 6.85 -0.13
CA PRO A 174 17.22 8.07 0.58
C PRO A 174 16.29 8.39 1.76
N ASP A 175 16.80 9.14 2.74
CA ASP A 175 16.03 9.66 3.88
C ASP A 175 15.31 10.99 3.58
N TRP A 176 15.63 11.61 2.44
CA TRP A 176 14.97 12.82 1.94
C TRP A 176 14.72 12.73 0.44
N VAL A 177 13.52 13.12 0.00
CA VAL A 177 13.17 13.23 -1.43
C VAL A 177 12.25 14.40 -1.71
N GLU A 178 12.31 14.93 -2.93
CA GLU A 178 11.35 15.87 -3.48
C GLU A 178 10.51 15.19 -4.56
N VAL A 179 9.18 15.34 -4.50
CA VAL A 179 8.21 14.72 -5.41
C VAL A 179 7.24 15.74 -5.97
N GLN A 180 6.71 15.46 -7.16
CA GLN A 180 5.54 16.17 -7.68
C GLN A 180 4.24 15.56 -7.12
N PRO A 181 3.15 16.34 -7.00
CA PRO A 181 1.84 15.79 -6.68
C PRO A 181 1.49 14.67 -7.66
N THR A 182 0.87 13.60 -7.17
CA THR A 182 0.51 12.40 -7.96
C THR A 182 1.69 11.52 -8.41
N GLN A 183 2.94 11.91 -8.16
CA GLN A 183 4.08 11.04 -8.42
C GLN A 183 4.09 9.89 -7.41
N GLY A 184 4.21 8.65 -7.92
CA GLY A 184 4.25 7.47 -7.08
C GLY A 184 5.54 7.40 -6.27
N ILE A 185 5.42 7.00 -5.01
CA ILE A 185 6.54 6.70 -4.12
C ILE A 185 6.45 5.23 -3.78
N VAL A 186 7.53 4.48 -3.98
CA VAL A 186 7.59 3.04 -3.73
C VAL A 186 8.64 2.77 -2.67
N TYR A 187 8.21 2.20 -1.55
CA TYR A 187 9.07 1.73 -0.49
C TYR A 187 9.41 0.27 -0.72
N ARG A 188 10.71 -0.03 -0.82
CA ARG A 188 11.25 -1.39 -0.86
C ARG A 188 11.72 -1.74 0.55
N ILE A 189 11.17 -2.82 1.07
CA ILE A 189 11.36 -3.22 2.45
C ILE A 189 12.40 -4.34 2.45
N GLU A 190 13.45 -4.23 3.25
CA GLU A 190 14.41 -5.33 3.48
C GLU A 190 14.26 -5.91 4.89
N GLU A 191 13.84 -5.07 5.84
CA GLU A 191 13.62 -5.41 7.24
C GLU A 191 12.17 -5.11 7.64
N ARG A 192 11.66 -5.82 8.65
CA ARG A 192 10.27 -5.65 9.12
C ARG A 192 9.93 -4.17 9.36
N ALA A 193 8.85 -3.68 8.75
CA ALA A 193 8.51 -2.26 8.76
C ALA A 193 6.99 -2.01 8.82
N ARG A 194 6.61 -0.86 9.39
CA ARG A 194 5.31 -0.23 9.12
C ARG A 194 5.53 1.27 8.90
N ILE A 195 5.12 1.73 7.73
CA ILE A 195 5.41 3.07 7.24
C ILE A 195 4.21 3.97 7.48
N GLN A 196 4.44 5.06 8.20
CA GLN A 196 3.49 6.13 8.41
C GLN A 196 4.02 7.42 7.79
N ILE A 197 3.19 8.09 6.99
CA ILE A 197 3.54 9.34 6.30
C ILE A 197 2.55 10.41 6.75
N ASP A 198 3.02 11.47 7.40
CA ASP A 198 2.18 12.55 7.92
C ASP A 198 2.61 13.91 7.38
N LEU A 199 1.65 14.72 6.96
CA LEU A 199 1.89 16.12 6.63
C LEU A 199 2.25 16.90 7.90
N VAL A 200 3.45 17.46 7.92
CA VAL A 200 3.95 18.27 9.03
C VAL A 200 3.67 19.75 8.78
N GLU A 201 3.99 20.22 7.58
CA GLU A 201 3.86 21.62 7.20
C GLU A 201 3.19 21.71 5.83
N PRO A 202 1.95 22.22 5.74
CA PRO A 202 1.36 22.52 4.44
C PRO A 202 2.10 23.70 3.81
N ILE A 203 2.46 23.57 2.54
CA ILE A 203 2.87 24.74 1.75
C ILE A 203 1.56 25.25 1.14
N ASP A 204 1.02 26.30 1.76
CA ASP A 204 -0.16 27.01 1.24
C ASP A 204 0.32 28.29 0.51
N ARG A 205 -0.27 28.60 -0.65
CA ARG A 205 0.02 29.78 -1.47
C ARG A 205 -1.05 30.85 -1.32
#